data_AF-A0AAV6YN00-F1
#
_entry.id   AF-A0AAV6YN00-F1
#
_cell.length_a   1.000
_cell.length_b   1.000
_cell.length_c   1.000
_cell.angle_alpha   90.00
_cell.angle_beta   90.00
_cell.angle_gamma   90.00
#
_symmetry.space_group_name_H-M   'P 1'
#
loop_
_entity.id
_entity.type
_entity.pdbx_description
1 polymer ?
#
loop_
_entity_poly.entity_id
_entity_poly.type
_entity_poly.pdbx_seq_one_letter_code
_entity_poly.pdbx_strand_id
1 'polypeptide(L)' 'MAALGPEGTAELCPKFLHTNSTSHTWPFSAIAELIDNAYDPDVNAKQIWIDQTILNGRFSLTFTDNGSGMTLEKLHKMLR' A
#
# COMPACT_ATOMS: atom_id res chain seq x y z
N MET A 1 -2.96 -18.96 -0.14
CA MET A 1 -2.13 -20.05 -0.69
C MET A 1 -1.46 -19.54 -1.96
N ALA A 2 -0.14 -19.57 -2.00
CA ALA A 2 0.61 -19.34 -3.25
C ALA A 2 0.34 -20.50 -4.22
N ALA A 3 0.21 -20.19 -5.50
CA ALA A 3 0.24 -21.19 -6.56
C ALA A 3 1.70 -21.42 -6.97
N LEU A 4 2.09 -22.64 -7.29
CA LEU A 4 3.42 -22.89 -7.88
C LEU A 4 3.34 -22.52 -9.37
N GLY A 5 4.14 -21.53 -9.77
CA GLY A 5 4.34 -21.18 -11.17
C GLY A 5 5.13 -22.27 -11.92
N PRO A 6 5.20 -22.19 -13.26
CA PRO A 6 5.84 -23.20 -14.12
C PRO A 6 7.34 -23.42 -13.83
N GLU A 7 8.00 -22.49 -13.13
CA GLU A 7 9.42 -22.59 -12.73
C GLU A 7 9.62 -22.89 -11.22
N GLY A 8 8.57 -23.28 -10.50
CA GLY A 8 8.65 -23.54 -9.04
C GLY A 8 8.72 -22.28 -8.18
N THR A 9 8.52 -21.11 -8.78
CA THR A 9 8.36 -19.84 -8.07
C THR A 9 6.95 -19.76 -7.46
N ALA A 10 6.85 -19.30 -6.23
CA ALA A 10 5.56 -19.03 -5.61
C ALA A 10 4.92 -17.82 -6.28
N GLU A 11 3.84 -18.02 -7.03
CA GLU A 11 3.04 -16.96 -7.63
C GLU A 11 1.92 -16.52 -6.69
N LEU A 12 1.78 -15.20 -6.56
CA LEU A 12 0.71 -14.58 -5.79
C LEU A 12 -0.59 -14.69 -6.59
N CYS A 13 -1.51 -15.55 -6.12
CA CYS A 13 -2.88 -15.55 -6.61
C CYS A 13 -3.55 -14.21 -6.25
N PRO A 14 -4.34 -13.56 -7.13
CA PRO A 14 -5.02 -12.30 -6.81
C PRO A 14 -5.86 -12.34 -5.52
N LYS A 15 -6.40 -13.52 -5.15
CA LYS A 15 -7.13 -13.73 -3.89
C LYS A 15 -6.28 -13.47 -2.65
N PHE A 16 -4.96 -13.59 -2.76
CA PHE A 16 -4.03 -13.32 -1.66
C PHE A 16 -4.11 -11.87 -1.18
N LEU A 17 -4.46 -10.90 -2.04
CA LEU A 17 -4.62 -9.50 -1.60
C LEU A 17 -5.70 -9.37 -0.52
N HIS A 18 -6.82 -10.07 -0.68
CA HIS A 18 -7.86 -10.09 0.34
C HIS A 18 -7.40 -10.85 1.59
N THR A 19 -6.80 -12.03 1.43
CA THR A 19 -6.25 -12.78 2.58
C THR A 19 -5.24 -11.93 3.37
N ASN A 20 -4.35 -11.21 2.69
CA ASN A 20 -3.38 -10.32 3.32
C ASN A 20 -4.09 -9.19 4.08
N SER A 21 -5.13 -8.57 3.50
CA SER A 21 -5.89 -7.51 4.18
C SER A 21 -6.56 -7.94 5.48
N THR A 22 -6.81 -9.24 5.68
CA THR A 22 -7.43 -9.76 6.93
C THR A 22 -6.49 -9.78 8.13
N SER A 23 -5.20 -9.43 7.96
CA SER A 23 -4.28 -9.13 9.07
C SER A 23 -4.78 -7.97 9.93
N HIS A 24 -5.53 -7.04 9.34
CA HIS A 24 -6.09 -5.88 10.02
C HIS A 24 -7.49 -6.20 10.55
N THR A 25 -7.61 -6.30 11.87
CA THR A 25 -8.92 -6.46 12.54
C THR A 25 -9.63 -5.11 12.77
N TRP A 26 -8.95 -3.99 12.54
CA TRP A 26 -9.50 -2.65 12.70
C TRP A 26 -9.05 -1.73 11.55
N PRO A 27 -9.95 -0.95 10.92
CA PRO A 27 -9.59 -0.16 9.74
C PRO A 27 -8.44 0.83 10.00
N PHE A 28 -8.35 1.39 11.20
CA PHE A 28 -7.30 2.36 11.50
C PHE A 28 -5.91 1.72 11.62
N SER A 29 -5.79 0.40 11.82
CA SER A 29 -4.46 -0.23 11.75
C SER A 29 -3.94 -0.27 10.30
N ALA A 30 -4.82 -0.42 9.30
CA ALA A 30 -4.42 -0.31 7.89
C ALA A 30 -4.09 1.15 7.51
N ILE A 31 -4.81 2.13 8.08
CA ILE A 31 -4.50 3.55 7.92
C ILE A 31 -3.12 3.89 8.55
N ALA A 32 -2.83 3.33 9.73
CA ALA A 32 -1.55 3.53 10.41
C ALA A 32 -0.37 3.06 9.55
N GLU A 33 -0.46 1.91 8.88
CA GLU A 33 0.61 1.45 7.98
C GLU A 33 0.92 2.44 6.84
N LEU A 34 -0.09 3.13 6.31
CA LEU A 34 0.14 4.16 5.28
C LEU A 34 0.83 5.40 5.86
N ILE A 35 0.54 5.75 7.12
CA ILE A 35 1.21 6.85 7.82
C ILE A 35 2.66 6.48 8.14
N ASP A 36 2.90 5.25 8.60
CA ASP A 36 4.22 4.75 8.94
C ASP A 36 5.16 4.80 7.72
N ASN A 37 4.69 4.36 6.54
CA ASN A 37 5.44 4.45 5.29
C ASN A 37 5.85 5.89 4.93
N ALA A 38 5.00 6.89 5.21
CA ALA A 38 5.34 8.29 4.95
C ALA A 38 6.34 8.84 5.98
N TYR A 39 6.25 8.39 7.22
CA TYR A 39 7.12 8.78 8.32
C TYR A 39 8.53 8.15 8.22
N ASP A 40 8.64 6.97 7.61
CA ASP A 40 9.88 6.20 7.54
C ASP A 40 11.08 7.03 7.03
N PRO A 41 12.31 6.82 7.55
CA PRO A 41 13.45 7.69 7.26
C PRO A 41 13.85 7.81 5.79
N ASP A 42 13.48 6.84 4.95
CA ASP A 42 13.76 6.86 3.52
C ASP A 42 12.75 7.70 2.72
N VAL A 43 11.52 7.84 3.21
CA VAL A 43 10.52 8.78 2.68
C VAL A 43 10.66 10.14 3.36
N ASN A 44 10.71 10.17 4.69
CA ASN A 44 10.97 11.33 5.55
C ASN A 44 10.02 12.50 5.30
N ALA A 45 8.74 12.20 5.08
CA ALA A 45 7.72 13.23 4.90
C ALA A 45 7.62 14.11 6.15
N LYS A 46 7.44 15.41 5.94
CA LYS A 46 7.18 16.36 7.04
C LYS A 46 5.71 16.52 7.31
N GLN A 47 4.88 16.27 6.30
CA GLN A 47 3.44 16.36 6.36
C GLN A 47 2.83 15.23 5.54
N ILE A 48 1.73 14.71 6.04
CA ILE A 48 0.81 13.83 5.33
C ILE A 48 -0.59 14.42 5.44
N TRP A 49 -1.31 14.44 4.33
CA TRP A 49 -2.71 14.85 4.25
C TRP A 49 -3.58 13.62 4.01
N ILE A 50 -4.54 13.42 4.90
CA ILE A 50 -5.55 12.38 4.82
C ILE A 50 -6.88 13.06 4.55
N ASP A 51 -7.48 12.76 3.40
CA ASP A 51 -8.70 13.44 2.96
C ASP A 51 -9.66 12.46 2.28
N GLN A 52 -10.95 12.80 2.27
CA GLN A 52 -11.97 12.10 1.53
C GLN A 52 -12.41 12.97 0.35
N THR A 53 -12.28 12.42 -0.85
CA THR A 53 -12.67 13.08 -2.09
C THR A 53 -13.60 12.20 -2.92
N ILE A 54 -14.06 12.72 -4.07
CA ILE A 54 -14.83 11.96 -5.05
C ILE A 54 -14.00 11.92 -6.35
N LEU A 55 -13.49 10.74 -6.69
CA LEU A 55 -12.77 10.50 -7.95
C LEU A 55 -13.63 9.61 -8.85
N ASN A 56 -13.89 10.07 -10.07
CA ASN A 56 -14.71 9.34 -11.05
C ASN A 56 -16.08 8.90 -10.50
N GLY A 57 -16.73 9.78 -9.72
CA GLY A 57 -18.04 9.52 -9.10
C GLY A 57 -18.02 8.54 -7.92
N ARG A 58 -16.84 8.18 -7.40
CA ARG A 58 -16.70 7.28 -6.23
C ARG A 58 -16.00 7.99 -5.08
N PHE A 59 -16.48 7.73 -3.87
CA PHE A 59 -15.78 8.15 -2.65
C PHE A 59 -14.40 7.47 -2.59
N SER A 60 -13.38 8.28 -2.34
CA SER A 60 -11.98 7.84 -2.26
C SER A 60 -11.32 8.46 -1.05
N LEU A 61 -10.59 7.66 -0.29
CA LEU A 61 -9.68 8.12 0.76
C LEU A 61 -8.31 8.35 0.12
N THR A 62 -7.76 9.55 0.27
CA THR A 62 -6.46 9.94 -0.28
C THR A 62 -5.45 10.14 0.82
N PHE A 63 -4.25 9.61 0.58
CA PHE A 63 -3.07 9.81 1.40
C PHE A 63 -2.02 10.47 0.51
N THR A 64 -1.65 11.69 0.86
CA THR A 64 -0.64 12.46 0.12
C THR A 64 0.41 12.91 1.10
N ASP A 65 1.67 12.60 0.85
CA ASP A 65 2.80 13.06 1.64
C ASP A 65 3.72 13.96 0.80
N ASN A 66 4.59 14.72 1.47
CA ASN A 66 5.62 15.54 0.84
C ASN A 66 7.04 14.96 1.02
N GLY A 67 7.15 13.65 1.16
CA GLY A 67 8.41 12.94 1.32
C GLY A 67 9.20 12.81 0.02
N SER A 68 10.19 11.93 0.07
CA SER A 68 11.20 11.76 -0.98
C SER A 68 10.69 11.05 -2.24
N GLY A 69 9.46 10.52 -2.20
CA GLY A 69 8.86 9.75 -3.30
C GLY A 69 9.62 8.47 -3.64
N MET A 70 9.35 7.92 -4.83
CA MET A 70 9.93 6.66 -5.29
C MET A 70 10.44 6.75 -6.74
N THR A 71 11.53 6.04 -7.01
CA THR A 71 11.90 5.69 -8.39
C THR A 71 10.97 4.60 -8.93
N LEU A 72 10.95 4.41 -10.25
CA LEU A 72 10.15 3.35 -10.88
C LEU A 72 10.45 1.95 -10.30
N GLU A 73 11.74 1.67 -10.03
CA GLU A 73 12.16 0.40 -9.44
C GLU A 73 11.64 0.22 -8.01
N LYS A 74 11.69 1.27 -7.17
CA LYS A 74 11.15 1.24 -5.82
C LYS A 74 9.64 1.05 -5.82
N LEU A 75 8.93 1.75 -6.73
CA LEU A 75 7.49 1.59 -6.89
C LEU A 75 7.11 0.17 -7.32
N HIS A 76 7.88 -0.44 -8.23
CA HIS A 76 7.64 -1.82 -8.65
C HIS A 76 7.82 -2.81 -7.51
N LYS A 77 8.82 -2.59 -6.65
CA LYS A 77 9.05 -3.38 -5.42
C LYS A 77 7.96 -3.17 -4.37
N MET A 78 7.39 -1.97 -4.26
CA MET A 78 6.27 -1.71 -3.35
C MET A 78 5.02 -2.54 -3.70
N LEU A 79 4.83 -2.86 -4.98
CA LEU A 79 3.63 -3.54 -5.49
C LEU A 79 3.77 -5.06 -5.64
N ARG A 80 4.91 -5.66 -5.29
CA ARG A 80 5.24 -7.06 -5.57
C ARG A 80 5.65 -7.87 -4.36
#